data_AF-A0A7V9L7N6-F1
#
_entry.id   AF-A0A7V9L7N6-F1
#
_cell.length_a   1.000
_cell.length_b   1.000
_cell.length_c   1.000
_cell.angle_alpha   90.00
_cell.angle_beta   90.00
_cell.angle_gamma   90.00
#
_symmetry.space_group_name_H-M   'P 1'
#
loop_
_entity.id
_entity.type
_entity.pdbx_description
1 polymer ?
#
loop_
_entity_poly.entity_id
_entity_poly.type
_entity_poly.pdbx_seq_one_letter_code
_entity_poly.pdbx_strand_id
1 'polypeptide(L)'
;MLVAIVQLAAEQSGVSGRLLATRGDAEETARVVDEQGLEAARDLPAFATWRYQVLGKLWEGWLTGSLGLTGDSASSSGLRLRPAH
;
A
#
# COMPACT_ATOMS: atom_id res chain seq x y z
N MET A 1 1.56 -6.49 5.97
CA MET A 1 1.73 -6.49 4.51
C MET A 1 1.77 -5.11 3.88
N LEU A 2 0.95 -4.15 4.33
CA LEU A 2 0.94 -2.78 3.80
C LEU A 2 2.31 -2.10 3.76
N VAL A 3 3.17 -2.31 4.77
CA VAL A 3 4.56 -1.80 4.79
C VAL A 3 5.41 -2.30 3.63
N ALA A 4 5.25 -3.54 3.19
CA ALA A 4 5.99 -4.07 2.04
C ALA A 4 5.55 -3.37 0.74
N ILE A 5 4.26 -3.04 0.62
CA ILE A 5 3.72 -2.29 -0.51
C ILE A 5 4.27 -0.85 -0.53
N VAL A 6 4.58 -0.26 0.62
CA VAL A 6 5.25 1.06 0.67
C VAL A 6 6.60 1.02 -0.03
N GLN A 7 7.39 -0.04 0.18
CA GLN A 7 8.69 -0.16 -0.48
C GLN A 7 8.54 -0.33 -2.00
N LEU A 8 7.57 -1.13 -2.44
CA LEU A 8 7.22 -1.25 -3.86
C LEU A 8 6.82 0.09 -4.48
N ALA A 9 5.94 0.83 -3.80
CA ALA A 9 5.50 2.15 -4.24
C ALA A 9 6.68 3.14 -4.31
N ALA A 10 7.59 3.08 -3.35
CA ALA A 10 8.79 3.91 -3.30
C ALA A 10 9.74 3.62 -4.48
N GLU A 11 9.97 2.35 -4.78
CA GLU A 11 10.80 1.92 -5.92
C GLU A 11 10.21 2.39 -7.26
N GLN A 12 8.89 2.24 -7.44
CA GLN A 12 8.22 2.58 -8.70
C GLN A 12 8.11 4.10 -8.93
N SER A 13 7.92 4.88 -7.86
CA SER A 13 7.69 6.32 -7.96
C SER A 13 8.94 7.16 -7.78
N GLY A 14 10.03 6.59 -7.25
CA GLY A 14 11.21 7.33 -6.82
C GLY A 14 10.99 8.18 -5.56
N VAL A 15 9.81 8.11 -4.93
CA VAL A 15 9.51 8.82 -3.68
C VAL A 15 10.00 7.98 -2.51
N SER A 16 10.72 8.60 -1.57
CA SER A 16 11.18 7.91 -0.37
C SER A 16 10.00 7.31 0.41
N GLY A 17 10.10 6.03 0.79
CA GLY A 17 9.04 5.33 1.52
C GLY A 17 8.57 6.05 2.79
N ARG A 18 9.48 6.73 3.51
CA ARG A 18 9.13 7.54 4.70
C ARG A 18 8.19 8.71 4.42
N LEU A 19 8.14 9.21 3.19
CA LEU A 19 7.23 10.28 2.76
C LEU A 19 5.88 9.73 2.30
N LEU A 20 5.85 8.46 1.88
CA LEU A 20 4.65 7.74 1.48
C LEU A 20 3.88 7.28 2.72
N ALA A 21 4.50 6.44 3.55
CA ALA A 21 3.95 5.96 4.81
C ALA A 21 5.04 5.37 5.70
N THR A 22 4.96 5.65 6.99
CA THR A 22 5.73 4.97 8.02
C THR A 22 5.13 3.60 8.34
N ARG A 23 5.82 2.84 9.19
CA ARG A 23 5.26 1.61 9.77
C ARG A 23 3.98 1.90 10.57
N GLY A 24 3.97 2.99 11.34
CA GLY A 24 2.81 3.39 12.14
C GLY A 24 1.60 3.68 11.29
N ASP A 25 1.76 4.42 10.18
CA ASP A 25 0.67 4.73 9.24
C ASP A 25 0.07 3.45 8.64
N ALA A 26 0.92 2.48 8.31
CA ALA A 26 0.49 1.20 7.75
C ALA A 26 -0.24 0.33 8.79
N GLU A 27 0.21 0.31 10.04
CA GLU A 27 -0.45 -0.41 11.14
C GLU A 27 -1.78 0.25 11.52
N GLU A 28 -1.83 1.57 11.59
CA GLU A 28 -3.05 2.34 11.81
C GLU A 28 -4.08 2.08 10.69
N THR A 29 -3.64 2.12 9.44
CA THR A 29 -4.52 1.84 8.29
C THR A 29 -5.06 0.41 8.36
N ALA A 30 -4.21 -0.58 8.61
CA ALA A 30 -4.65 -1.97 8.74
C ALA A 30 -5.70 -2.10 9.85
N ARG A 31 -5.44 -1.50 11.01
CA ARG A 31 -6.37 -1.52 12.14
C ARG A 31 -7.72 -0.88 11.80
N VAL A 32 -7.74 0.31 11.19
CA VAL A 32 -8.98 1.00 10.82
C VAL A 32 -9.78 0.17 9.82
N VAL A 33 -9.12 -0.43 8.83
CA VAL A 33 -9.79 -1.28 7.84
C VAL A 33 -10.37 -2.54 8.48
N ASP A 34 -9.62 -3.18 9.38
CA ASP A 34 -10.07 -4.39 10.08
C ASP A 34 -11.24 -4.11 11.04
N GLU A 35 -11.22 -2.98 11.74
CA GLU A 35 -12.24 -2.63 12.73
C GLU A 35 -13.51 -2.00 12.12
N GLN A 36 -13.35 -1.21 11.05
CA GLN A 36 -14.40 -0.31 10.55
C GLN A 36 -14.63 -0.40 9.04
N GLY A 37 -13.80 -1.17 8.33
CA GLY A 37 -13.86 -1.31 6.88
C GLY A 37 -13.07 -0.24 6.11
N LEU A 38 -12.92 -0.46 4.81
CA LEU A 38 -12.09 0.38 3.94
C LEU A 38 -12.56 1.84 3.86
N GLU A 39 -13.87 2.07 3.89
CA GLU A 39 -14.40 3.44 3.78
C GLU A 39 -13.99 4.32 4.97
N ALA A 40 -13.85 3.75 6.17
CA ALA A 40 -13.35 4.48 7.34
C ALA A 40 -11.87 4.89 7.20
N ALA A 41 -11.09 4.17 6.39
CA ALA A 41 -9.69 4.48 6.15
C ALA A 41 -9.48 5.60 5.10
N ARG A 42 -10.53 6.05 4.39
CA ARG A 42 -10.41 7.04 3.30
C ARG A 42 -9.85 8.39 3.74
N ASP A 43 -10.02 8.74 5.01
CA ASP A 43 -9.50 9.99 5.59
C ASP A 43 -8.04 9.89 6.03
N LEU A 44 -7.44 8.69 6.00
CA LEU A 44 -6.04 8.48 6.40
C LEU A 44 -5.07 9.02 5.32
N PRO A 45 -3.86 9.44 5.72
CA PRO A 45 -2.91 10.10 4.82
C PRO A 45 -2.58 9.34 3.53
N ALA A 46 -2.58 8.00 3.56
CA ALA A 46 -2.31 7.18 2.38
C ALA A 46 -3.39 7.27 1.29
N PHE A 47 -4.63 7.61 1.67
CA PHE A 47 -5.78 7.75 0.77
C PHE A 47 -6.08 9.21 0.39
N ALA A 48 -5.32 10.16 0.94
CA ALA A 48 -5.50 11.58 0.68
C ALA A 48 -4.53 12.12 -0.38
N THR A 49 -4.98 13.13 -1.14
CA THR A 49 -4.16 13.97 -2.02
C THR A 49 -3.32 13.18 -3.05
N TRP A 50 -2.03 13.53 -3.20
CA TRP A 50 -1.12 12.88 -4.14
C TRP A 50 -0.69 11.48 -3.69
N ARG A 51 -0.70 11.19 -2.38
CA ARG A 51 -0.34 9.86 -1.85
C ARG A 51 -1.29 8.78 -2.33
N TYR A 52 -2.56 9.12 -2.57
CA TYR A 52 -3.51 8.18 -3.13
C TYR A 52 -3.05 7.62 -4.49
N GLN A 53 -2.50 8.48 -5.35
CA GLN A 53 -2.06 8.09 -6.68
C GLN A 53 -0.83 7.18 -6.67
N VAL A 54 -0.01 7.27 -5.62
CA VAL A 54 1.26 6.54 -5.51
C VAL A 54 1.14 5.28 -4.65
N LEU A 55 0.42 5.38 -3.53
CA LEU A 55 0.33 4.34 -2.50
C LEU A 55 -1.12 3.89 -2.27
N GLY A 56 -2.06 4.82 -2.11
CA GLY A 56 -3.43 4.52 -1.70
C GLY A 56 -4.13 3.54 -2.63
N LYS A 57 -3.98 3.68 -3.95
CA LYS A 57 -4.51 2.72 -4.94
C LYS A 57 -3.95 1.30 -4.79
N LEU A 58 -2.66 1.17 -4.45
CA LEU A 58 -2.01 -0.13 -4.28
C LEU A 58 -2.48 -0.80 -2.98
N TRP A 59 -2.63 -0.03 -1.91
CA TRP A 59 -3.21 -0.50 -0.66
C TRP A 59 -4.68 -0.89 -0.83
N GLU A 60 -5.49 -0.05 -1.47
CA GLU A 60 -6.89 -0.34 -1.80
C GLU A 60 -7.01 -1.65 -2.60
N GLY A 61 -6.21 -1.80 -3.66
CA GLY A 61 -6.24 -3.01 -4.47
C GLY A 61 -5.83 -4.26 -3.69
N TRP A 62 -4.83 -4.17 -2.81
CA TRP A 62 -4.44 -5.30 -1.96
C TRP A 62 -5.51 -5.63 -0.90
N LEU A 63 -6.07 -4.61 -0.23
CA LEU A 63 -7.08 -4.77 0.82
C LEU A 63 -8.41 -5.30 0.29
N THR A 64 -8.79 -4.92 -0.93
CA THR A 64 -9.99 -5.43 -1.61
C THR A 64 -9.77 -6.76 -2.31
N GLY A 65 -8.53 -7.27 -2.31
CA GLY A 65 -8.16 -8.48 -3.00
C GLY A 65 -8.11 -8.36 -4.52
N SER A 66 -8.18 -7.15 -5.11
CA SER A 66 -8.00 -6.95 -6.55
C SER A 66 -6.54 -7.04 -6.99
N LEU A 67 -5.60 -6.89 -6.06
CA LEU A 67 -4.16 -7.07 -6.26
C LEU A 67 -3.61 -8.15 -5.33
N GLY A 68 -2.89 -9.11 -5.89
CA GLY A 68 -2.08 -10.09 -5.19
C GLY A 68 -0.62 -9.65 -5.11
N LEU A 69 0.07 -10.08 -4.05
CA LEU A 69 1.49 -9.83 -3.85
C LEU A 69 2.26 -11.14 -4.04
N THR A 70 3.13 -11.18 -5.05
CA THR A 70 3.87 -12.38 -5.48
C THR A 70 5.36 -12.16 -5.31
N GLY A 71 6.10 -13.22 -4.95
CA GLY A 71 7.56 -13.18 -4.98
C GLY A 71 8.10 -12.99 -6.40
N ASP A 72 9.09 -12.11 -6.57
CA ASP A 72 9.73 -11.84 -7.84
C ASP A 72 11.24 -11.57 -7.64
N SER A 73 12.06 -12.56 -7.98
CA SER A 73 13.52 -12.48 -7.86
C SER A 73 14.17 -11.45 -8.78
N ALA A 74 13.44 -10.95 -9.79
CA ALA A 74 13.94 -9.89 -10.67
C ALA A 74 13.67 -8.48 -10.13
N SER A 75 12.87 -8.34 -9.07
CA SER A 75 12.60 -7.06 -8.41
C SER A 75 13.60 -6.80 -7.29
N SER A 76 13.97 -5.53 -7.06
CA SER A 76 14.88 -5.14 -5.97
C SER A 76 14.31 -5.42 -4.58
N SER A 77 13.00 -5.34 -4.42
CA SER A 77 12.27 -5.67 -3.19
C SER A 77 11.94 -7.16 -3.05
N GLY A 78 12.23 -7.99 -4.06
CA GLY A 78 11.87 -9.40 -4.09
C GLY A 78 10.37 -9.68 -4.23
N LEU A 79 9.55 -8.66 -4.46
CA LEU A 79 8.09 -8.71 -4.50
C LEU A 79 7.55 -7.96 -5.72
N ARG A 80 6.36 -8.34 -6.17
CA ARG A 80 5.59 -7.59 -7.18
C ARG A 80 4.10 -7.65 -6.88
N LEU A 81 3.38 -6.56 -7.16
CA LEU A 81 1.93 -6.53 -7.19
C LEU A 81 1.40 -6.90 -8.58
N ARG A 82 0.40 -7.76 -8.64
CA ARG A 82 -0.29 -8.17 -9.88
C ARG A 82 -1.80 -8.25 -9.63
N PRO A 83 -2.64 -8.11 -10.67
CA PRO A 83 -4.07 -8.41 -10.54
C PRO A 83 -4.28 -9.80 -9.94
N ALA A 84 -5.17 -9.90 -8.95
CA ALA A 84 -5.61 -11.19 -8.43
C ALA A 84 -6.62 -11.78 -9.42
N HIS A 85 -6.29 -12.96 -9.96
CA HIS A 85 -7.18 -13.73 -10.83
C HIS A 85 -7.89 -14.80 -10.00
#